data_AF-A0A520M4D6-F1
#
_entry.id   AF-A0A520M4D6-F1
#
_cell.length_a   1.000
_cell.length_b   1.000
_cell.length_c   1.000
_cell.angle_alpha   90.00
_cell.angle_beta   90.00
_cell.angle_gamma   90.00
#
_symmetry.space_group_name_H-M   'P 1'
#
loop_
_entity.id
_entity.type
_entity.pdbx_description
1 polymer ?
#
loop_
_entity_poly.entity_id
_entity_poly.type
_entity_poly.pdbx_seq_one_letter_code
_entity_poly.pdbx_strand_id
1 'polypeptide(L)'
;MTAPAKALGTVDGEVGVFTWVVDDYQDTSVNSPLTGGYGELWLGERWGFRTALYRISEDSVSMAPDEQTLVDFKYRLVTATDNTFLAVGLGWEQNRFGAEGDASGARIMAEGRIGVLGFLRFYAEAGWAPSLGDLGSRRDLSSISVETGLVLDPFPFVDLRLGWRYQITDYTGVITGSQASEGSYGVLLGGGIHW
;
A
#
# COMPACT_ATOMS: atom_id res chain seq x y z
N MET A 1 -29.37 12.97 22.43
CA MET A 1 -28.40 12.08 23.10
C MET A 1 -27.96 11.05 22.08
N THR A 2 -26.84 11.28 21.43
CA THR A 2 -26.19 10.32 20.53
C THR A 2 -25.54 9.23 21.39
N ALA A 3 -25.95 7.98 21.19
CA ALA A 3 -25.30 6.85 21.86
C ALA A 3 -23.83 6.80 21.43
N PRO A 4 -22.87 6.57 22.33
CA PRO A 4 -21.50 6.31 21.90
C PRO A 4 -21.53 5.00 21.13
N ALA A 5 -21.07 5.01 19.88
CA ALA A 5 -20.64 3.79 19.23
C ALA A 5 -19.57 3.19 20.14
N LYS A 6 -19.87 2.08 20.81
CA LYS A 6 -18.85 1.31 21.49
C LYS A 6 -17.95 0.75 20.39
N ALA A 7 -16.80 1.37 20.18
CA ALA A 7 -15.67 0.74 19.51
C ALA A 7 -15.53 -0.67 20.07
N LEU A 8 -15.22 -1.63 19.21
CA LEU A 8 -15.13 -3.06 19.51
C LEU A 8 -13.93 -3.38 20.45
N GLY A 9 -13.93 -2.84 21.67
CA GLY A 9 -12.87 -3.08 22.66
C GLY A 9 -11.48 -2.60 22.22
N THR A 10 -10.44 -3.35 22.58
CA THR A 10 -9.01 -3.10 22.25
C THR A 10 -8.67 -3.36 20.78
N VAL A 11 -9.65 -3.32 19.87
CA VAL A 11 -9.49 -3.62 18.46
C VAL A 11 -9.92 -2.39 17.67
N ASP A 12 -9.02 -1.88 16.86
CA ASP A 12 -9.22 -0.76 15.94
C ASP A 12 -9.04 -1.28 14.51
N GLY A 13 -9.96 -0.95 13.61
CA GLY A 13 -9.96 -1.46 12.25
C GLY A 13 -10.24 -0.40 11.20
N GLU A 14 -9.62 -0.56 10.03
CA GLU A 14 -9.80 0.32 8.87
C GLU A 14 -9.85 -0.53 7.59
N VAL A 15 -10.81 -0.26 6.71
CA VAL A 15 -10.82 -0.82 5.35
C VAL A 15 -11.10 0.28 4.35
N GLY A 16 -10.40 0.26 3.22
CA GLY A 16 -10.54 1.29 2.21
C GLY A 16 -10.38 0.74 0.81
N VAL A 17 -11.00 1.45 -0.14
CA VAL A 17 -10.81 1.26 -1.58
C VAL A 17 -10.30 2.54 -2.18
N PHE A 18 -9.47 2.43 -3.22
CA PHE A 18 -8.91 3.58 -3.89
C PHE A 18 -8.80 3.35 -5.39
N THR A 19 -8.82 4.45 -6.14
CA THR A 19 -8.37 4.52 -7.52
C THR A 19 -6.96 5.07 -7.54
N TRP A 20 -6.14 4.57 -8.47
CA TRP A 20 -4.75 4.99 -8.66
C TRP A 20 -4.60 5.66 -10.02
N VAL A 21 -4.23 6.94 -10.08
CA VAL A 21 -3.95 7.62 -11.33
C VAL A 21 -2.44 7.56 -11.57
N VAL A 22 -2.01 6.59 -12.39
CA VAL A 22 -0.62 6.42 -12.82
C VAL A 22 -0.36 7.31 -14.04
N ASP A 23 0.83 7.91 -14.13
CA ASP A 23 1.15 9.00 -15.07
C ASP A 23 0.92 8.65 -16.56
N ASP A 24 -0.28 8.99 -17.05
CA ASP A 24 -0.52 9.63 -18.35
C ASP A 24 -1.46 10.83 -18.10
N TYR A 25 -0.88 12.02 -17.87
CA TYR A 25 -1.66 13.26 -17.63
C TYR A 25 -2.44 13.78 -18.86
N GLN A 26 -2.37 13.13 -20.03
CA GLN A 26 -2.98 13.64 -21.27
C GLN A 26 -4.31 12.99 -21.63
N ASP A 27 -4.65 11.83 -21.06
CA ASP A 27 -5.91 11.15 -21.33
C ASP A 27 -6.76 11.07 -20.06
N THR A 28 -7.89 11.78 -20.05
CA THR A 28 -8.88 11.77 -18.96
C THR A 28 -9.83 10.58 -19.05
N SER A 29 -9.61 9.67 -20.00
CA SER A 29 -10.38 8.43 -20.08
C SER A 29 -9.95 7.45 -18.98
N VAL A 30 -10.77 7.37 -17.93
CA VAL A 30 -10.71 6.31 -16.92
C VAL A 30 -11.17 5.01 -17.56
N ASN A 31 -10.31 4.42 -18.38
CA ASN A 31 -10.66 3.25 -19.21
C ASN A 31 -9.73 2.07 -18.95
N SER A 32 -9.46 1.79 -17.67
CA SER A 32 -9.09 0.48 -17.12
C SER A 32 -9.08 0.55 -15.57
N PRO A 33 -9.30 -0.57 -14.85
CA PRO A 33 -9.48 -0.55 -13.39
C PRO A 33 -8.15 -0.38 -12.67
N LEU A 34 -7.62 0.84 -12.63
CA LEU A 34 -6.55 1.26 -11.74
C LEU A 34 -7.09 1.35 -10.31
N THR A 35 -7.37 0.20 -9.70
CA THR A 35 -8.11 0.09 -8.45
C THR A 35 -7.35 -0.73 -7.44
N GLY A 36 -7.59 -0.45 -6.18
CA GLY A 36 -7.02 -1.22 -5.11
C GLY A 36 -7.82 -1.06 -3.82
N GLY A 37 -7.31 -1.71 -2.80
CA GLY A 37 -7.90 -1.60 -1.48
C GLY A 37 -6.96 -2.15 -0.43
N TYR A 38 -7.31 -1.88 0.81
CA TYR A 38 -6.58 -2.38 1.97
C TYR A 38 -7.54 -2.68 3.11
N GLY A 39 -7.08 -3.53 4.01
CA GLY A 39 -7.66 -3.74 5.31
C GLY A 39 -6.57 -3.74 6.36
N GLU A 40 -6.83 -3.10 7.48
CA GLU A 40 -5.92 -2.97 8.59
C GLU A 40 -6.65 -3.20 9.91
N LEU A 41 -5.98 -3.90 10.83
CA LEU A 41 -6.46 -4.16 12.18
C LEU A 41 -5.32 -3.93 13.16
N TRP A 42 -5.61 -3.23 14.25
CA TRP A 42 -4.73 -3.06 15.41
C TRP A 42 -5.35 -3.74 16.63
N LEU A 43 -4.59 -4.67 17.22
CA LEU A 43 -4.96 -5.41 18.43
C LEU A 43 -4.15 -4.90 19.62
N GLY A 44 -4.85 -4.50 20.68
CA GLY A 44 -4.23 -4.00 21.92
C GLY A 44 -3.36 -2.77 21.68
N GLU A 45 -3.73 -1.94 20.69
CA GLU A 45 -3.03 -0.71 20.29
C GLU A 45 -1.54 -0.90 19.94
N ARG A 46 -1.09 -2.15 19.67
CA ARG A 46 0.33 -2.47 19.55
C ARG A 46 0.65 -3.40 18.39
N TRP A 47 -0.18 -4.41 18.17
CA TRP A 47 0.01 -5.42 17.13
C TRP A 47 -0.89 -5.12 15.95
N GLY A 48 -0.31 -4.96 14.76
CA GLY A 48 -1.02 -4.61 13.56
C GLY A 48 -1.01 -5.74 12.54
N PHE A 49 -2.10 -5.85 11.79
CA PHE A 49 -2.20 -6.70 10.59
C PHE A 49 -2.69 -5.84 9.45
N ARG A 50 -2.03 -5.90 8.30
CA ARG A 50 -2.48 -5.20 7.11
C ARG A 50 -2.44 -6.12 5.90
N THR A 51 -3.45 -5.99 5.05
CA THR A 51 -3.41 -6.50 3.69
C THR A 51 -3.71 -5.36 2.73
N ALA A 52 -3.04 -5.35 1.58
CA ALA A 52 -3.29 -4.36 0.54
C ALA A 52 -3.17 -4.99 -0.84
N LEU A 53 -3.96 -4.49 -1.78
CA LEU A 53 -3.97 -4.86 -3.18
C LEU A 53 -3.90 -3.58 -4.01
N TYR A 54 -2.94 -3.51 -4.92
CA TYR A 54 -2.80 -2.44 -5.90
C TYR A 54 -2.88 -3.08 -7.29
N ARG A 55 -3.82 -2.64 -8.13
CA ARG A 55 -3.92 -3.08 -9.53
C ARG A 55 -3.74 -1.92 -10.47
N ILE A 56 -2.97 -2.17 -11.51
CA ILE A 56 -2.80 -1.32 -12.68
C ILE A 56 -3.25 -2.14 -13.89
N SER A 57 -3.74 -1.48 -14.95
CA SER A 57 -3.99 -2.18 -16.21
C SER A 57 -2.68 -2.73 -16.75
N GLU A 58 -2.65 -3.99 -17.19
CA GLU A 58 -1.47 -4.54 -17.88
C GLU A 58 -1.08 -3.67 -19.08
N ASP A 59 -2.06 -3.15 -19.83
CA ASP A 59 -1.84 -2.24 -20.95
C ASP A 59 -1.22 -0.88 -20.56
N SER A 60 -1.21 -0.53 -19.27
CA SER A 60 -0.66 0.73 -18.74
C SER A 60 0.75 0.56 -18.16
N VAL A 61 1.30 -0.66 -18.13
CA VAL A 61 2.65 -0.95 -17.66
C VAL A 61 3.43 -1.72 -18.73
N SER A 62 4.69 -1.35 -18.96
CA SER A 62 5.53 -2.05 -19.94
C SER A 62 6.14 -3.32 -19.33
N MET A 63 6.96 -3.14 -18.30
CA MET A 63 7.67 -4.24 -17.63
C MET A 63 7.56 -4.16 -16.10
N ALA A 64 6.78 -3.21 -15.58
CA ALA A 64 6.45 -3.09 -14.16
C ALA A 64 5.32 -4.07 -13.79
N PRO A 65 5.19 -4.45 -12.50
CA PRO A 65 4.06 -5.24 -12.06
C PRO A 65 2.72 -4.55 -12.34
N ASP A 66 1.74 -5.31 -12.84
CA ASP A 66 0.36 -4.86 -13.03
C ASP A 66 -0.52 -5.15 -11.80
N GLU A 67 -0.04 -5.98 -10.87
CA GLU A 67 -0.66 -6.16 -9.56
C GLU A 67 0.40 -6.32 -8.46
N GLN A 68 0.14 -5.74 -7.29
CA GLN A 68 0.91 -5.95 -6.07
C GLN A 68 -0.03 -6.29 -4.92
N THR A 69 0.22 -7.43 -4.28
CA THR A 69 -0.47 -7.88 -3.07
C THR A 69 0.49 -7.90 -1.89
N LEU A 70 0.07 -7.31 -0.78
CA LEU A 70 0.83 -7.18 0.45
C LEU A 70 0.08 -7.83 1.61
N VAL A 71 0.82 -8.52 2.48
CA VAL A 71 0.35 -9.00 3.78
C VAL A 71 1.43 -8.71 4.82
N ASP A 72 1.12 -7.84 5.77
CA ASP A 72 2.08 -7.34 6.76
C ASP A 72 1.61 -7.62 8.18
N PHE A 73 2.55 -8.04 9.03
CA PHE A 73 2.42 -8.06 10.48
C PHE A 73 3.30 -6.96 11.07
N LYS A 74 2.71 -6.14 11.93
CA LYS A 74 3.27 -4.85 12.36
C LYS A 74 3.30 -4.74 13.87
N TYR A 75 4.21 -3.92 14.33
CA TYR A 75 4.37 -3.60 15.73
C TYR A 75 4.64 -2.10 15.91
N ARG A 76 3.85 -1.42 16.74
CA ARG A 76 4.08 0.00 17.08
C ARG A 76 5.30 0.11 18.00
N LEU A 77 6.33 0.81 17.52
CA LEU A 77 7.52 1.16 18.30
C LEU A 77 7.24 2.30 19.26
N VAL A 78 6.46 3.29 18.82
CA VAL A 78 6.08 4.48 19.59
C VAL A 78 4.63 4.79 19.29
N THR A 79 3.85 5.05 20.34
CA THR A 79 2.44 5.46 20.24
C THR A 79 2.26 6.68 21.14
N ALA A 80 1.88 7.81 20.56
CA ALA A 80 1.49 9.01 21.31
C ALA A 80 -0.03 9.09 21.46
N THR A 81 -0.75 8.72 20.41
CA THR A 81 -2.22 8.56 20.37
C THR A 81 -2.56 7.44 19.39
N ASP A 82 -3.83 7.06 19.31
CA ASP A 82 -4.30 6.02 18.36
C ASP A 82 -3.95 6.35 16.90
N ASN A 83 -4.01 7.65 16.55
CA ASN A 83 -3.71 8.18 15.22
C ASN A 83 -2.30 8.79 15.09
N THR A 84 -1.46 8.67 16.11
CA THR A 84 -0.08 9.18 16.09
C THR A 84 0.88 8.12 16.60
N PHE A 85 1.51 7.41 15.66
CA PHE A 85 2.42 6.32 15.96
C PHE A 85 3.51 6.14 14.89
N LEU A 86 4.52 5.36 15.26
CA LEU A 86 5.50 4.76 14.36
C LEU A 86 5.48 3.24 14.55
N ALA A 87 5.36 2.51 13.45
CA ALA A 87 5.34 1.06 13.42
C ALA A 87 6.37 0.51 12.42
N VAL A 88 6.82 -0.71 12.69
CA VAL A 88 7.63 -1.52 11.77
C VAL A 88 7.02 -2.90 11.66
N GLY A 89 7.29 -3.57 10.55
CA GLY A 89 6.70 -4.87 10.28
C GLY A 89 7.53 -5.76 9.38
N LEU A 90 7.16 -7.04 9.43
CA LEU A 90 7.57 -8.06 8.48
C LEU A 90 6.33 -8.49 7.72
N GLY A 91 6.51 -8.84 6.45
CA GLY A 91 5.40 -9.22 5.61
C GLY A 91 5.81 -10.10 4.45
N TRP A 92 4.84 -10.30 3.57
CA TRP A 92 4.98 -10.98 2.29
C TRP A 92 4.47 -10.08 1.18
N GLU A 93 5.22 -10.02 0.08
CA GLU A 93 4.88 -9.31 -1.14
C GLU A 93 4.71 -10.31 -2.27
N GLN A 94 3.70 -10.12 -3.10
CA GLN A 94 3.55 -10.79 -4.39
C GLN A 94 3.30 -9.72 -5.47
N ASN A 95 4.06 -9.82 -6.56
CA ASN A 95 3.94 -8.97 -7.73
C ASN A 95 3.58 -9.83 -8.95
N ARG A 96 2.51 -9.44 -9.66
CA ARG A 96 2.10 -10.04 -10.95
C ARG A 96 2.68 -9.24 -12.10
N PHE A 97 3.17 -9.93 -13.13
CA PHE A 97 3.75 -9.36 -14.33
C PHE A 97 2.98 -9.84 -15.56
N GLY A 98 1.72 -9.42 -15.68
CA GLY A 98 0.87 -9.76 -16.81
C GLY A 98 0.81 -11.26 -17.08
N ALA A 99 1.03 -11.67 -18.33
CA ALA A 99 1.08 -13.07 -18.74
C ALA A 99 2.34 -13.84 -18.25
N GLU A 100 3.38 -13.18 -17.74
CA GLU A 100 4.61 -13.85 -17.30
C GLU A 100 4.46 -14.58 -15.95
N GLY A 101 3.49 -14.17 -15.15
CA GLY A 101 3.14 -14.80 -13.87
C GLY A 101 3.48 -13.95 -12.64
N ASP A 102 3.64 -14.61 -11.50
CA ASP A 102 3.82 -13.98 -10.19
C ASP A 102 5.22 -14.25 -9.62
N ALA A 103 5.81 -13.24 -8.99
CA ALA A 103 7.00 -13.35 -8.14
C ALA A 103 6.65 -12.92 -6.72
N SER A 104 7.19 -13.59 -5.70
CA SER A 104 6.82 -13.28 -4.31
C SER A 104 7.94 -13.56 -3.32
N GLY A 105 7.93 -12.85 -2.21
CA GLY A 105 8.96 -12.98 -1.19
C GLY A 105 8.68 -12.20 0.08
N ALA A 106 9.57 -12.38 1.06
CA ALA A 106 9.49 -11.66 2.32
C ALA A 106 9.78 -10.17 2.12
N ARG A 107 9.06 -9.31 2.87
CA ARG A 107 9.31 -7.87 2.93
C ARG A 107 9.46 -7.38 4.35
N ILE A 108 10.13 -6.25 4.50
CA ILE A 108 10.12 -5.44 5.71
C ILE A 108 9.41 -4.13 5.42
N MET A 109 8.77 -3.53 6.42
CA MET A 109 8.06 -2.28 6.23
C MET A 109 8.12 -1.37 7.47
N ALA A 110 7.85 -0.09 7.25
CA ALA A 110 7.65 0.91 8.28
C ALA A 110 6.44 1.79 7.93
N GLU A 111 5.66 2.16 8.94
CA GLU A 111 4.51 3.06 8.81
C GLU A 111 4.55 4.11 9.91
N GLY A 112 4.27 5.36 9.55
CA GLY A 112 4.02 6.45 10.48
C GLY A 112 2.63 7.06 10.24
N ARG A 113 1.94 7.41 11.32
CA ARG A 113 0.77 8.29 11.30
C ARG A 113 0.95 9.45 12.24
N ILE A 114 0.38 10.60 11.86
CA ILE A 114 0.32 11.80 12.70
C ILE A 114 -1.10 12.39 12.59
N GLY A 115 -1.86 12.29 13.68
CA GLY A 115 -3.14 12.98 13.83
C GLY A 115 -2.94 14.46 14.19
N VAL A 116 -3.64 15.36 13.49
CA VAL A 116 -3.47 16.81 13.67
C VAL A 116 -4.71 17.48 14.25
N LEU A 117 -5.90 17.20 13.71
CA LEU A 117 -7.14 17.92 14.06
C LEU A 117 -8.28 17.00 14.54
N GLY A 118 -7.98 15.75 14.91
CA GLY A 118 -8.99 14.74 15.29
C GLY A 118 -9.81 14.20 14.12
N PHE A 119 -9.92 14.95 13.01
CA PHE A 119 -10.54 14.53 11.75
C PHE A 119 -9.54 14.51 10.58
N LEU A 120 -8.26 14.82 10.82
CA LEU A 120 -7.22 14.86 9.80
C LEU A 120 -5.99 14.14 10.33
N ARG A 121 -5.50 13.18 9.55
CA ARG A 121 -4.27 12.44 9.82
C ARG A 121 -3.38 12.38 8.57
N PHE A 122 -2.09 12.54 8.77
CA PHE A 122 -1.07 12.26 7.75
C PHE A 122 -0.56 10.85 7.95
N TYR A 123 -0.22 10.17 6.85
CA TYR A 123 0.37 8.85 6.91
C TYR A 123 1.52 8.72 5.92
N ALA A 124 2.48 7.87 6.25
CA ALA A 124 3.53 7.44 5.35
C ALA A 124 3.82 5.96 5.60
N GLU A 125 4.02 5.20 4.53
CA GLU A 125 4.39 3.81 4.54
C GLU A 125 5.55 3.59 3.57
N ALA A 126 6.53 2.80 3.98
CA ALA A 126 7.60 2.33 3.12
C ALA A 126 7.80 0.83 3.32
N GLY A 127 8.09 0.12 2.24
CA GLY A 127 8.33 -1.31 2.23
C GLY A 127 9.44 -1.70 1.28
N TRP A 128 10.15 -2.76 1.63
CA TRP A 128 11.24 -3.32 0.84
C TRP A 128 11.18 -4.84 0.86
N ALA A 129 11.06 -5.44 -0.32
CA ALA A 129 11.23 -6.87 -0.55
C ALA A 129 12.61 -7.09 -1.20
N PRO A 130 13.63 -7.55 -0.44
CA PRO A 130 14.99 -7.69 -0.96
C PRO A 130 15.12 -8.78 -2.02
N SER A 131 14.20 -9.75 -2.03
CA SER A 131 14.14 -10.80 -3.04
C SER A 131 12.71 -11.30 -3.21
N LEU A 132 12.22 -11.30 -4.44
CA LEU A 132 10.96 -11.90 -4.90
C LEU A 132 11.22 -13.18 -5.73
N GLY A 133 12.50 -13.56 -5.87
CA GLY A 133 12.95 -14.68 -6.69
C GLY A 133 13.20 -14.30 -8.15
N ASP A 134 12.93 -15.24 -9.05
CA ASP A 134 13.15 -15.13 -10.49
C ASP A 134 11.82 -15.33 -11.23
N LEU A 135 11.63 -14.60 -12.33
CA LEU A 135 10.44 -14.74 -13.18
C LEU A 135 10.81 -14.50 -14.65
N GLY A 136 10.62 -15.53 -15.48
CA GLY A 136 10.92 -15.44 -16.91
C GLY A 136 12.37 -15.03 -17.18
N SER A 137 12.55 -13.88 -17.83
CA SER A 137 13.87 -13.28 -18.12
C SER A 137 14.39 -12.34 -17.03
N ARG A 138 13.68 -12.18 -15.91
CA ARG A 138 14.06 -11.34 -14.78
C ARG A 138 14.65 -12.21 -13.67
N ARG A 139 15.90 -11.92 -13.29
CA ARG A 139 16.59 -12.56 -12.16
C ARG A 139 16.74 -11.61 -11.01
N ASP A 140 16.81 -12.17 -9.80
CA ASP A 140 17.10 -11.43 -8.58
C ASP A 140 16.13 -10.26 -8.38
N LEU A 141 14.84 -10.51 -8.63
CA LEU A 141 13.80 -9.48 -8.50
C LEU A 141 13.78 -8.95 -7.07
N SER A 142 13.72 -7.63 -6.92
CA SER A 142 13.51 -6.96 -5.64
C SER A 142 12.56 -5.80 -5.82
N SER A 143 11.94 -5.32 -4.73
CA SER A 143 10.93 -4.29 -4.80
C SER A 143 11.04 -3.29 -3.66
N ILE A 144 10.82 -2.01 -3.97
CA ILE A 144 10.69 -0.93 -3.00
C ILE A 144 9.36 -0.22 -3.28
N SER A 145 8.56 -0.02 -2.23
CA SER A 145 7.29 0.71 -2.32
C SER A 145 7.24 1.81 -1.27
N VAL A 146 6.78 3.00 -1.65
CA VAL A 146 6.54 4.13 -0.74
C VAL A 146 5.15 4.70 -1.03
N GLU A 147 4.40 4.97 0.03
CA GLU A 147 3.11 5.67 -0.03
C GLU A 147 3.09 6.76 1.03
N THR A 148 2.61 7.95 0.69
CA THR A 148 2.40 9.04 1.64
C THR A 148 1.12 9.75 1.31
N GLY A 149 0.43 10.27 2.32
CA GLY A 149 -0.84 10.94 2.09
C GLY A 149 -1.47 11.51 3.33
N LEU A 150 -2.73 11.88 3.16
CA LEU A 150 -3.61 12.36 4.19
C LEU A 150 -4.93 11.62 4.15
N VAL A 151 -5.53 11.47 5.31
CA VAL A 151 -6.89 10.94 5.49
C VAL A 151 -7.70 11.98 6.25
N LEU A 152 -8.89 12.26 5.73
CA LEU A 152 -9.91 13.12 6.34
C LEU A 152 -11.06 12.25 6.83
N ASP A 153 -11.51 12.50 8.06
CA ASP A 153 -12.55 11.74 8.73
C ASP A 153 -13.78 12.66 8.88
N PRO A 154 -14.54 12.94 7.79
CA PRO A 154 -15.66 13.87 7.84
C PRO A 154 -16.79 13.40 8.77
N PHE A 155 -16.83 12.09 9.05
CA PHE A 155 -17.75 11.46 9.99
C PHE A 155 -16.99 10.42 10.82
N PRO A 156 -17.50 10.00 12.01
CA PRO A 156 -16.77 9.15 12.95
C PRO A 156 -16.40 7.73 12.48
N PHE A 157 -16.78 7.36 11.26
CA PHE A 157 -16.57 6.00 10.70
C PHE A 157 -16.18 6.05 9.23
N VAL A 158 -15.98 7.24 8.65
CA VAL A 158 -15.80 7.41 7.20
C VAL A 158 -14.47 8.10 6.99
N ASP A 159 -13.63 7.49 6.16
CA ASP A 159 -12.33 8.00 5.78
C ASP A 159 -12.37 8.46 4.32
N LEU A 160 -11.78 9.61 4.03
CA LEU A 160 -11.47 10.08 2.68
C LEU A 160 -9.96 10.22 2.54
N ARG A 161 -9.37 9.52 1.57
CA ARG A 161 -7.92 9.40 1.41
C ARG A 161 -7.45 10.10 0.13
N LEU A 162 -6.39 10.88 0.27
CA LEU A 162 -5.58 11.38 -0.84
C LEU A 162 -4.13 11.01 -0.56
N GLY A 163 -3.52 10.26 -1.46
CA GLY A 163 -2.14 9.82 -1.33
C GLY A 163 -1.36 9.93 -2.63
N TRP A 164 -0.05 9.75 -2.52
CA TRP A 164 0.84 9.51 -3.63
C TRP A 164 1.61 8.22 -3.34
N ARG A 165 1.68 7.35 -4.33
CA ARG A 165 2.35 6.06 -4.25
C ARG A 165 3.42 5.97 -5.32
N TYR A 166 4.49 5.28 -4.97
CA TYR A 166 5.59 4.93 -5.84
C TYR A 166 6.03 3.49 -5.54
N GLN A 167 6.26 2.71 -6.59
CA GLN A 167 6.80 1.37 -6.51
C GLN A 167 7.88 1.21 -7.58
N ILE A 168 9.00 0.59 -7.21
CA ILE A 168 10.03 0.11 -8.14
C ILE A 168 10.16 -1.39 -7.98
N THR A 169 10.35 -2.08 -9.09
CA THR A 169 10.92 -3.41 -9.15
C THR A 169 12.26 -3.38 -9.88
N ASP A 170 13.32 -3.85 -9.22
CA ASP A 170 14.65 -4.00 -9.81
C ASP A 170 14.91 -5.47 -10.16
N TYR A 171 15.62 -5.72 -11.27
CA TYR A 171 16.00 -7.07 -11.70
C TYR A 171 17.24 -7.07 -12.60
N THR A 172 17.83 -8.25 -12.78
CA THR A 172 18.87 -8.51 -13.78
C THR A 172 18.29 -9.24 -14.98
N GLY A 173 18.46 -8.71 -16.19
CA GLY A 173 18.00 -9.33 -17.43
C GLY A 173 18.85 -10.55 -17.80
N VAL A 174 18.23 -11.72 -18.02
CA VAL A 174 18.96 -12.97 -18.35
C VAL A 174 19.73 -12.87 -19.67
N ILE A 175 19.21 -12.15 -20.66
CA ILE A 175 19.81 -12.07 -22.01
C ILE A 175 20.93 -11.03 -22.06
N THR A 176 20.73 -9.88 -21.43
CA THR A 176 21.66 -8.75 -21.49
C THR A 176 22.69 -8.78 -20.37
N GLY A 177 22.40 -9.49 -19.27
CA GLY A 177 23.18 -9.43 -18.03
C GLY A 177 23.14 -8.06 -17.35
N SER A 178 22.27 -7.15 -17.81
CA SER A 178 22.18 -5.78 -17.32
C SER A 178 21.14 -5.66 -16.21
N GLN A 179 21.40 -4.77 -15.25
CA GLN A 179 20.41 -4.34 -14.28
C GLN A 179 19.37 -3.44 -14.96
N ALA A 180 18.11 -3.62 -14.58
CA ALA A 180 16.98 -2.82 -15.02
C ALA A 180 16.09 -2.49 -13.82
N SER A 181 15.36 -1.38 -13.93
CA SER A 181 14.51 -0.83 -12.88
C SER A 181 13.21 -0.36 -13.52
N GLU A 182 12.08 -0.87 -13.04
CA GLU A 182 10.76 -0.60 -13.60
C GLU A 182 9.84 -0.13 -12.47
N GLY A 183 9.17 1.00 -12.68
CA GLY A 183 8.39 1.61 -11.62
C GLY A 183 7.02 2.09 -12.06
N SER A 184 6.13 2.18 -11.08
CA SER A 184 4.80 2.75 -11.21
C SER A 184 4.59 3.78 -10.12
N TYR A 185 4.01 4.92 -10.49
CA TYR A 185 3.80 6.01 -9.54
C TYR A 185 2.57 6.82 -9.90
N GLY A 186 1.94 7.40 -8.89
CA GLY A 186 0.72 8.14 -9.12
C GLY A 186 -0.04 8.54 -7.88
N VAL A 187 -1.16 9.22 -8.11
CA VAL A 187 -2.04 9.71 -7.06
C VAL A 187 -3.07 8.66 -6.70
N LEU A 188 -3.26 8.43 -5.41
CA LEU A 188 -4.33 7.59 -4.86
C LEU A 188 -5.48 8.48 -4.38
N LEU A 189 -6.69 8.18 -4.84
CA LEU A 189 -7.92 8.79 -4.35
C LEU A 189 -8.82 7.67 -3.83
N GLY A 190 -9.22 7.74 -2.57
CA GLY A 190 -9.95 6.65 -1.96
C GLY A 190 -10.91 7.06 -0.87
N GLY A 191 -11.70 6.09 -0.44
CA GLY A 191 -12.59 6.19 0.68
C GLY A 191 -12.65 4.87 1.43
N GLY A 192 -12.99 4.95 2.71
CA GLY A 192 -13.01 3.80 3.58
C GLY A 192 -13.91 3.98 4.78
N ILE A 193 -13.90 2.95 5.62
CA ILE A 193 -14.55 2.96 6.92
C ILE A 193 -13.56 2.52 7.99
N HIS A 194 -13.72 3.09 9.18
CA HIS A 194 -12.95 2.73 10.37
C HIS A 194 -13.88 2.53 11.59
N TRP A 195 -13.46 1.74 12.58
CA TRP A 195 -14.27 1.38 13.75
C TRP A 195 -13.48 0.98 14.99
#